data_AF-A0A7W1Z691-F1
#
_entry.id   AF-A0A7W1Z691-F1
#
_cell.length_a   1.000
_cell.length_b   1.000
_cell.length_c   1.000
_cell.angle_alpha   90.00
_cell.angle_beta   90.00
_cell.angle_gamma   90.00
#
_symmetry.space_group_name_H-M   'P 1'
#
loop_
_entity.id
_entity.type
_entity.pdbx_description
1 polymer ?
#
loop_
_entity_poly.entity_id
_entity_poly.type
_entity_poly.pdbx_seq_one_letter_code
_entity_poly.pdbx_strand_id
1 'polypeptide(L)'
;MTAPETTPARSAIRRNYNYITSWVAASYGFGPEADLPALVLLADLVADQLGYGPTRRAVYDARGEVMQVGDGGEVRFHVVVPPNQGRVWQTRVQDVVASFADQPLSDAAFQEQLRRYRGIHLLRLSSPEARARETARALFRSGGRERTPLALEPVTAERLRAAAQALEPPVLVFLGPTTAGRAD
;
A
#
# COMPACT_ATOMS: atom_id res chain seq x y z
N MET A 1 -22.31 -46.72 -23.21
CA MET A 1 -21.46 -45.66 -22.62
C MET A 1 -21.86 -44.34 -23.26
N THR A 2 -22.77 -43.62 -22.63
CA THR A 2 -23.29 -42.33 -23.08
C THR A 2 -22.36 -41.25 -22.54
N ALA A 3 -21.84 -40.38 -23.41
CA ALA A 3 -21.02 -39.23 -22.99
C ALA A 3 -21.84 -38.31 -22.07
N PRO A 4 -21.24 -37.71 -21.02
CA PRO A 4 -21.96 -36.77 -20.17
C PRO A 4 -22.31 -35.53 -20.99
N GLU A 5 -23.59 -35.16 -20.95
CA GLU A 5 -24.11 -33.92 -21.53
C GLU A 5 -23.36 -32.72 -20.93
N THR A 6 -22.62 -32.01 -21.78
CA THR A 6 -22.04 -30.72 -21.43
C THR A 6 -23.16 -29.70 -21.29
N THR A 7 -23.51 -29.35 -20.05
CA THR A 7 -24.40 -28.23 -19.77
C THR A 7 -23.81 -26.97 -20.42
N PRO A 8 -24.55 -26.26 -21.29
CA PRO A 8 -24.03 -25.08 -21.96
C PRO A 8 -23.74 -23.99 -20.91
N ALA A 9 -22.58 -23.34 -21.03
CA ALA A 9 -22.12 -22.21 -20.22
C ALA A 9 -22.96 -20.93 -20.46
N ARG A 10 -24.29 -21.02 -20.26
CA ARG A 10 -25.28 -19.97 -20.50
C ARG A 10 -25.85 -19.36 -19.21
N SER A 11 -25.08 -19.38 -18.13
CA SER A 11 -25.44 -18.65 -16.89
C SER A 11 -24.38 -17.63 -16.45
N ALA A 12 -23.53 -17.17 -17.37
CA ALA A 12 -22.84 -15.90 -17.18
C ALA A 12 -23.87 -14.77 -17.34
N ILE A 13 -24.68 -14.56 -16.30
CA ILE A 13 -25.48 -13.35 -16.14
C ILE A 13 -24.49 -12.19 -16.26
N ARG A 14 -24.49 -11.54 -17.42
CA ARG A 14 -23.83 -10.26 -17.65
C ARG A 14 -24.55 -9.25 -16.76
N ARG A 15 -24.18 -9.21 -15.48
CA ARG A 15 -24.59 -8.13 -14.58
C ARG A 15 -23.95 -6.88 -15.17
N ASN A 16 -24.79 -5.99 -15.69
CA ASN A 16 -24.40 -4.64 -16.05
C ASN A 16 -23.97 -3.93 -14.77
N TYR A 17 -22.71 -4.11 -14.37
CA TYR A 17 -22.07 -3.22 -13.42
C TYR A 17 -21.53 -2.05 -14.24
N ASN A 18 -22.00 -0.84 -13.95
CA ASN A 18 -21.38 0.39 -14.46
C ASN A 18 -19.99 0.65 -13.83
N TYR A 19 -19.55 -0.20 -12.90
CA TYR A 19 -18.26 -0.12 -12.20
C TYR A 19 -17.56 -1.48 -12.24
N ILE A 20 -16.40 -1.55 -12.87
CA ILE A 20 -15.61 -2.78 -13.02
C ILE A 20 -14.76 -3.04 -11.77
N THR A 21 -14.57 -2.03 -10.91
CA THR A 21 -13.62 -2.08 -9.79
C THR A 21 -14.22 -1.46 -8.51
N SER A 22 -13.57 -1.76 -7.40
CA SER A 22 -13.72 -1.10 -6.11
C SER A 22 -12.38 -0.58 -5.64
N TRP A 23 -12.43 0.58 -5.01
CA TRP A 23 -11.30 1.30 -4.45
C TRP A 23 -11.41 1.25 -2.94
N VAL A 24 -10.37 0.74 -2.31
CA VAL A 24 -10.22 0.70 -0.86
C VAL A 24 -9.07 1.65 -0.53
N ALA A 25 -9.32 2.61 0.34
CA ALA A 25 -8.29 3.48 0.89
C ALA A 25 -8.29 3.40 2.41
N ALA A 26 -7.10 3.39 3.00
CA ALA A 26 -6.89 3.54 4.44
C ALA A 26 -5.89 4.66 4.66
N SER A 27 -6.25 5.64 5.48
CA SER A 27 -5.36 6.73 5.88
C SER A 27 -5.10 6.67 7.38
N TYR A 28 -3.82 6.63 7.76
CA TYR A 28 -3.36 6.58 9.15
C TYR A 28 -2.66 7.88 9.49
N GLY A 29 -3.17 8.62 10.49
CA GLY A 29 -2.54 9.85 10.97
C GLY A 29 -1.23 9.58 11.72
N PHE A 30 -0.34 10.57 11.74
CA PHE A 30 0.84 10.60 12.59
C PHE A 30 1.21 12.02 13.03
N GLY A 31 1.85 12.15 14.19
CA GLY A 31 2.26 13.41 14.80
C GLY A 31 3.67 13.91 14.41
N PRO A 32 4.15 15.02 15.01
CA PRO A 32 5.43 15.68 14.65
C PRO A 32 6.68 14.84 14.86
N GLU A 33 6.66 13.97 15.88
CA GLU A 33 7.79 13.12 16.24
C GLU A 33 7.84 11.83 15.41
N ALA A 34 7.08 11.76 14.32
CA ALA A 34 7.02 10.58 13.48
C ALA A 34 8.35 10.33 12.75
N ASP A 35 8.79 9.08 12.79
CA ASP A 35 9.97 8.61 12.06
C ASP A 35 9.65 8.49 10.56
N LEU A 36 9.77 9.60 9.83
CA LEU A 36 9.42 9.67 8.41
C LEU A 36 10.17 8.65 7.54
N PRO A 37 11.50 8.43 7.68
CA PRO A 37 12.18 7.36 6.96
C PRO A 37 11.57 5.98 7.19
N ALA A 38 11.22 5.66 8.44
CA ALA A 38 10.57 4.39 8.77
C ALA A 38 9.15 4.29 8.19
N LEU A 39 8.37 5.37 8.23
CA LEU A 39 7.02 5.41 7.63
C LEU A 39 7.06 5.28 6.10
N VAL A 40 8.05 5.88 5.43
CA VAL A 40 8.23 5.74 3.97
C VAL A 40 8.58 4.30 3.61
N LEU A 41 9.44 3.64 4.39
CA LEU A 41 9.74 2.23 4.21
C LEU A 41 8.49 1.37 4.47
N LEU A 42 7.79 1.62 5.57
CA LEU A 42 6.53 0.93 5.92
C LEU A 42 5.52 1.03 4.78
N ALA A 43 5.38 2.22 4.19
CA ALA A 43 4.46 2.47 3.10
C ALA A 43 4.75 1.58 1.88
N ASP A 44 6.03 1.44 1.50
CA ASP A 44 6.47 0.63 0.35
C ASP A 44 6.33 -0.88 0.66
N LEU A 45 6.68 -1.33 1.88
CA LEU A 45 6.56 -2.73 2.28
C LEU A 45 5.09 -3.19 2.37
N VAL A 46 4.22 -2.37 2.94
CA VAL A 46 2.77 -2.66 2.97
C VAL A 46 2.21 -2.66 1.54
N ALA A 47 2.61 -1.71 0.68
CA ALA A 47 2.17 -1.69 -0.72
C ALA A 47 2.62 -2.95 -1.48
N ASP A 48 3.84 -3.44 -1.27
CA ASP A 48 4.32 -4.70 -1.87
C ASP A 48 3.53 -5.93 -1.39
N GLN A 49 3.19 -5.97 -0.09
CA GLN A 49 2.37 -7.05 0.47
C GLN A 49 0.91 -7.02 -0.01
N LEU A 50 0.37 -5.82 -0.25
CA LEU A 50 -0.97 -5.64 -0.81
C LEU A 50 -1.00 -5.81 -2.32
N GLY A 51 0.11 -5.56 -3.01
CA GLY A 51 0.23 -5.59 -4.46
C GLY A 51 -0.05 -6.94 -5.10
N TYR A 52 -0.20 -6.92 -6.42
CA TYR A 52 -0.42 -8.11 -7.23
C TYR A 52 0.65 -9.17 -6.94
N GLY A 53 0.21 -10.41 -6.80
CA GLY A 53 1.09 -11.55 -6.59
C GLY A 53 0.43 -12.86 -6.96
N PRO A 54 1.17 -13.99 -6.98
CA PRO A 54 0.63 -15.29 -7.36
C PRO A 54 -0.61 -15.71 -6.56
N THR A 55 -0.67 -15.29 -5.29
CA THR A 55 -1.78 -15.51 -4.34
C THR A 55 -2.77 -14.36 -4.26
N ARG A 56 -2.49 -13.22 -4.90
CA ARG A 56 -3.27 -11.96 -4.87
C ARG A 56 -3.63 -11.49 -6.28
N ARG A 57 -4.14 -12.42 -7.09
CA ARG A 57 -4.43 -12.16 -8.52
C ARG A 57 -5.55 -11.16 -8.78
N ALA A 58 -6.33 -10.86 -7.74
CA ALA A 58 -7.45 -9.93 -7.81
C ALA A 58 -7.03 -8.46 -7.65
N VAL A 59 -5.77 -8.17 -7.31
CA VAL A 59 -5.31 -6.80 -7.15
C VAL A 59 -4.97 -6.23 -8.50
N TYR A 60 -5.67 -5.16 -8.88
CA TYR A 60 -5.38 -4.42 -10.10
C TYR A 60 -4.30 -3.36 -9.88
N ASP A 61 -4.33 -2.71 -8.71
CA ASP A 61 -3.33 -1.72 -8.31
C ASP A 61 -3.23 -1.68 -6.78
N ALA A 62 -2.03 -1.38 -6.28
CA ALA A 62 -1.78 -1.12 -4.87
C ALA A 62 -0.69 -0.07 -4.71
N ARG A 63 -0.92 0.89 -3.81
CA ARG A 63 0.00 2.00 -3.56
C ARG A 63 0.02 2.37 -2.09
N GLY A 64 1.20 2.69 -1.59
CA GLY A 64 1.43 3.32 -0.29
C GLY A 64 2.11 4.67 -0.50
N GLU A 65 1.69 5.69 0.23
CA GLU A 65 2.33 7.00 0.23
C GLU A 65 2.32 7.64 1.61
N VAL A 66 3.36 8.40 1.91
CA VAL A 66 3.45 9.25 3.11
C VAL A 66 3.25 10.69 2.66
N MET A 67 2.24 11.35 3.21
CA MET A 67 2.02 12.77 3.01
C MET A 67 2.27 13.52 4.30
N GLN A 68 3.10 14.56 4.24
CA GLN A 68 3.37 15.44 5.35
C GLN A 68 2.50 16.70 5.21
N VAL A 69 1.79 17.07 6.27
CA VAL A 69 0.90 18.23 6.30
C VAL A 69 1.11 18.96 7.63
N GLY A 70 1.72 20.15 7.58
CA GLY A 70 2.12 20.88 8.79
C GLY A 70 3.11 20.07 9.63
N ASP A 71 2.89 20.05 10.94
CA ASP A 71 3.72 19.34 11.93
C ASP A 71 3.36 17.86 12.04
N GLY A 72 2.71 17.25 11.06
CA GLY A 72 2.34 15.84 11.09
C GLY A 72 2.05 15.34 9.69
N GLY A 73 1.16 14.36 9.59
CA GLY A 73 0.75 13.88 8.28
C GLY A 73 -0.06 12.61 8.33
N GLU A 74 -0.06 11.92 7.20
CA GLU A 74 -0.77 10.66 7.04
C GLU A 74 -0.02 9.67 6.15
N VAL A 75 -0.12 8.39 6.49
CA VAL A 75 0.26 7.29 5.61
C VAL A 75 -0.99 6.75 4.96
N ARG A 76 -1.03 6.82 3.62
CA ARG A 76 -2.17 6.38 2.81
C ARG A 76 -1.85 5.11 2.08
N PHE A 77 -2.78 4.17 2.15
CA PHE A 77 -2.78 2.94 1.38
C PHE A 77 -3.99 2.90 0.47
N HIS A 78 -3.77 2.56 -0.79
CA HIS A 78 -4.80 2.42 -1.79
C HIS A 78 -4.69 1.05 -2.43
N VAL A 79 -5.82 0.36 -2.59
CA VAL A 79 -5.91 -0.91 -3.32
C VAL A 79 -7.14 -0.88 -4.22
N VAL A 80 -6.95 -1.30 -5.47
CA VAL A 80 -8.01 -1.43 -6.47
C VAL A 80 -8.26 -2.91 -6.76
N VAL A 81 -9.49 -3.37 -6.56
CA VAL A 81 -9.88 -4.79 -6.62
C VAL A 81 -11.25 -4.99 -7.28
N PRO A 82 -11.62 -6.23 -7.65
CA PRO A 82 -12.99 -6.56 -8.03
C PRO A 82 -14.03 -6.18 -6.97
N PRO A 83 -15.23 -5.73 -7.39
CA PRO A 83 -16.37 -5.43 -6.51
C PRO A 83 -16.64 -6.41 -5.37
N ASN A 84 -16.62 -7.71 -5.67
CA ASN A 84 -16.94 -8.76 -4.72
C ASN A 84 -15.86 -8.98 -3.65
N GLN A 85 -14.69 -8.35 -3.78
CA GLN A 85 -13.59 -8.49 -2.80
C GLN A 85 -13.35 -7.22 -1.98
N GLY A 86 -14.02 -6.11 -2.30
CA GLY A 86 -13.79 -4.81 -1.68
C GLY A 86 -13.76 -4.82 -0.14
N ARG A 87 -14.78 -5.43 0.48
CA ARG A 87 -14.86 -5.53 1.95
C ARG A 87 -13.74 -6.38 2.56
N VAL A 88 -13.39 -7.49 1.92
CA VAL A 88 -12.28 -8.35 2.36
C VAL A 88 -10.97 -7.56 2.33
N TRP A 89 -10.76 -6.76 1.29
CA TRP A 89 -9.58 -5.93 1.16
C TRP A 89 -9.53 -4.76 2.14
N GLN A 90 -10.67 -4.21 2.57
CA GLN A 90 -10.72 -3.21 3.63
C GLN A 90 -10.14 -3.74 4.95
N THR A 91 -10.48 -4.97 5.33
CA THR A 91 -9.88 -5.65 6.49
C THR A 91 -8.43 -6.02 6.22
N ARG A 92 -8.12 -6.59 5.05
CA ARG A 92 -6.76 -6.99 4.66
C ARG A 92 -5.75 -5.85 4.77
N VAL A 93 -6.11 -4.63 4.35
CA VAL A 93 -5.23 -3.46 4.44
C VAL A 93 -4.86 -3.17 5.90
N GLN A 94 -5.84 -3.23 6.81
CA GLN A 94 -5.61 -3.05 8.24
C GLN A 94 -4.75 -4.16 8.83
N ASP A 95 -5.06 -5.41 8.50
CA ASP A 95 -4.32 -6.57 8.99
C ASP A 95 -2.84 -6.51 8.59
N VAL A 96 -2.55 -6.11 7.34
CA VAL A 96 -1.17 -5.98 6.87
C VAL A 96 -0.44 -4.87 7.63
N VAL A 97 -1.04 -3.70 7.83
CA VAL A 97 -0.41 -2.61 8.60
C VAL A 97 -0.18 -3.04 10.05
N ALA A 98 -1.20 -3.61 10.69
CA ALA A 98 -1.12 -4.10 12.07
C ALA A 98 -0.03 -5.17 12.25
N SER A 99 0.16 -6.04 11.24
CA SER A 99 1.21 -7.08 11.32
C SER A 99 2.62 -6.50 11.51
N PHE A 100 2.92 -5.32 10.97
CA PHE A 100 4.22 -4.67 11.19
C PHE A 100 4.36 -4.08 12.60
N ALA A 101 3.25 -3.71 13.26
CA ALA A 101 3.25 -3.24 14.64
C ALA A 101 3.37 -4.41 15.64
N ASP A 102 2.74 -5.53 15.34
CA ASP A 102 2.63 -6.68 16.23
C ASP A 102 3.79 -7.66 16.09
N GLN A 103 4.21 -7.92 14.85
CA GLN A 103 5.18 -8.95 14.51
C GLN A 103 6.39 -8.32 13.82
N PRO A 104 7.44 -7.92 14.57
CA PRO A 104 8.65 -7.41 13.96
C PRO A 104 9.24 -8.44 13.00
N LEU A 105 9.72 -7.95 11.86
CA LEU A 105 10.51 -8.75 10.95
C LEU A 105 11.78 -9.23 11.66
N SER A 106 12.20 -10.47 11.39
CA SER A 106 13.54 -10.89 11.76
C SER A 106 14.59 -10.03 11.04
N ASP A 107 15.76 -9.86 11.64
CA ASP A 107 16.83 -9.04 11.05
C ASP A 107 17.14 -9.45 9.60
N ALA A 108 17.21 -10.76 9.32
CA ALA A 108 17.45 -11.27 7.98
C ALA A 108 16.32 -10.87 7.00
N ALA A 109 15.06 -11.00 7.40
CA ALA A 109 13.92 -10.60 6.57
C ALA A 109 13.89 -9.08 6.36
N PHE A 110 14.17 -8.30 7.40
CA PHE A 110 14.25 -6.85 7.32
C PHE A 110 15.35 -6.40 6.36
N GLN A 111 16.57 -6.93 6.47
CA GLN A 111 17.68 -6.57 5.57
C GLN A 111 17.37 -6.93 4.12
N GLU A 112 16.70 -8.05 3.87
CA GLU A 112 16.26 -8.42 2.52
C GLU A 112 15.28 -7.41 1.94
N GLN A 113 14.27 -7.04 2.71
CA GLN A 113 13.27 -6.05 2.31
C GLN A 113 13.89 -4.67 2.09
N LEU A 114 14.79 -4.25 2.98
CA LEU A 114 15.52 -2.98 2.86
C LEU A 114 16.39 -2.96 1.60
N ARG A 115 17.07 -4.06 1.28
CA ARG A 115 17.88 -4.20 0.06
C ARG A 115 17.00 -4.09 -1.19
N ARG A 116 15.86 -4.77 -1.23
CA ARG A 116 14.90 -4.70 -2.33
C ARG A 116 14.33 -3.29 -2.51
N TYR A 117 13.91 -2.67 -1.42
CA TYR A 117 13.45 -1.28 -1.39
C TYR A 117 14.49 -0.33 -2.01
N ARG A 118 15.75 -0.42 -1.56
CA ARG A 118 16.85 0.41 -2.09
C ARG A 118 17.08 0.19 -3.58
N GLY A 119 17.02 -1.07 -4.04
CA GLY A 119 17.13 -1.40 -5.45
C GLY A 119 16.03 -0.78 -6.30
N ILE A 120 14.76 -0.90 -5.87
CA ILE A 120 13.61 -0.29 -6.55
C ILE A 120 13.75 1.24 -6.58
N HIS A 121 14.15 1.85 -5.46
CA HIS A 121 14.30 3.29 -5.37
C HIS A 121 15.43 3.81 -6.28
N LEU A 122 16.56 3.10 -6.35
CA LEU A 122 17.64 3.39 -7.30
C LEU A 122 17.14 3.36 -8.75
N LEU A 123 16.35 2.35 -9.11
CA LEU A 123 15.76 2.25 -10.44
C LEU A 123 14.78 3.40 -10.73
N ARG A 124 13.98 3.83 -9.75
CA ARG A 124 13.11 5.01 -9.86
C ARG A 124 13.89 6.30 -10.12
N LEU A 125 15.16 6.38 -9.70
CA LEU A 125 16.06 7.52 -9.90
C LEU A 125 17.00 7.37 -11.12
N SER A 126 16.72 6.44 -12.02
CA SER A 126 17.57 6.16 -13.19
C SER A 126 17.61 7.33 -14.19
N SER A 127 16.53 8.09 -14.35
CA SER A 127 16.45 9.20 -15.29
C SER A 127 16.85 10.55 -14.68
N PRO A 128 17.42 11.49 -15.46
CA PRO A 128 17.69 12.86 -14.99
C PRO A 128 16.43 13.58 -14.49
N GLU A 129 15.31 13.43 -15.17
CA GLU A 129 14.02 14.04 -14.82
C GLU A 129 13.49 13.50 -13.49
N ALA A 130 13.65 12.19 -13.26
CA ALA A 130 13.27 11.58 -12.01
C ALA A 130 14.11 12.12 -10.84
N ARG A 131 15.43 12.24 -11.03
CA ARG A 131 16.34 12.84 -10.04
C ARG A 131 16.03 14.32 -9.79
N ALA A 132 15.74 15.08 -10.84
CA ALA A 132 15.36 16.48 -10.73
C ALA A 132 14.04 16.65 -9.94
N ARG A 133 13.03 15.83 -10.25
CA ARG A 133 11.75 15.82 -9.52
C ARG A 133 11.94 15.46 -8.04
N GLU A 134 12.74 14.45 -7.74
CA GLU A 134 13.00 14.07 -6.34
C GLU A 134 13.77 15.16 -5.59
N THR A 135 14.77 15.77 -6.24
CA THR A 135 15.50 16.91 -5.66
C THR A 135 14.59 18.10 -5.39
N ALA A 136 13.67 18.43 -6.32
CA ALA A 136 12.70 19.49 -6.13
C ALA A 136 11.75 19.21 -4.96
N ARG A 137 11.30 17.95 -4.81
CA ARG A 137 10.48 17.52 -3.66
C ARG A 137 11.23 17.59 -2.33
N ALA A 138 12.51 17.20 -2.31
CA ALA A 138 13.34 17.32 -1.12
C ALA A 138 13.51 18.80 -0.73
N LEU A 139 13.90 19.66 -1.68
CA LEU A 139 14.05 21.10 -1.47
C LEU A 139 12.75 21.77 -0.97
N PHE A 140 11.60 21.40 -1.53
CA PHE A 140 10.31 21.93 -1.09
C PHE A 140 9.97 21.53 0.35
N ARG A 141 10.36 20.31 0.77
CA ARG A 141 10.06 19.80 2.11
C ARG A 141 11.03 20.31 3.18
N SER A 142 12.34 20.23 2.95
CA SER A 142 13.35 20.54 3.96
C SER A 142 13.94 21.95 3.86
N GLY A 143 13.57 22.74 2.84
CA GLY A 143 14.12 24.08 2.59
C GLY A 143 15.63 24.07 2.25
N GLY A 144 16.23 22.88 2.13
CA GLY A 144 17.66 22.69 1.95
C GLY A 144 17.96 21.55 0.97
N ARG A 145 19.16 21.58 0.40
CA ARG A 145 19.61 20.52 -0.51
C ARG A 145 20.10 19.34 0.33
N GLU A 146 19.18 18.47 0.76
CA GLU A 146 19.57 17.24 1.46
C GLU A 146 20.49 16.38 0.58
N ARG A 147 21.49 15.76 1.23
CA ARG A 147 22.45 14.89 0.58
C ARG A 147 21.81 13.52 0.30
N THR A 148 21.48 13.32 -0.97
CA THR A 148 21.14 12.03 -1.58
C THR A 148 19.76 11.47 -1.19
N PRO A 149 18.82 11.29 -2.15
CA PRO A 149 17.51 10.66 -1.90
C PRO A 149 17.58 9.23 -1.33
N LEU A 150 18.77 8.60 -1.38
CA LEU A 150 19.05 7.25 -0.88
C LEU A 150 19.63 7.23 0.53
N ALA A 151 19.92 8.39 1.11
CA ALA A 151 20.25 8.49 2.53
C ALA A 151 18.98 8.33 3.35
N LEU A 152 18.34 7.16 3.24
CA LEU A 152 17.61 6.66 4.38
C LEU A 152 18.65 6.61 5.50
N GLU A 153 18.49 7.46 6.50
CA GLU A 153 19.08 7.20 7.81
C GLU A 153 18.92 5.72 8.16
N PRO A 154 19.81 5.11 8.94
CA PRO A 154 19.71 3.70 9.26
C PRO A 154 18.37 3.40 9.95
N VAL A 155 17.39 2.95 9.16
CA VAL A 155 16.13 2.38 9.61
C VAL A 155 16.44 0.96 10.08
N THR A 156 15.93 0.60 11.24
CA THR A 156 16.02 -0.75 11.81
C THR A 156 14.63 -1.39 11.85
N ALA A 157 14.57 -2.70 12.13
CA ALA A 157 13.30 -3.40 12.30
C ALA A 157 12.49 -2.82 13.48
N GLU A 158 13.17 -2.39 14.55
CA GLU A 158 12.56 -1.76 15.72
C GLU A 158 11.99 -0.38 15.38
N ARG A 159 12.73 0.45 14.63
CA ARG A 159 12.24 1.76 14.18
C ARG A 159 11.01 1.60 13.28
N LEU A 160 11.04 0.62 12.38
CA LEU A 160 9.89 0.29 11.52
C LEU A 160 8.67 -0.13 12.35
N ARG A 161 8.86 -0.99 13.35
CA ARG A 161 7.79 -1.42 14.27
C ARG A 161 7.24 -0.25 15.08
N ALA A 162 8.12 0.56 15.67
CA ALA A 162 7.74 1.73 16.45
C ALA A 162 6.94 2.74 15.60
N ALA A 163 7.37 2.97 14.36
CA ALA A 163 6.65 3.82 13.41
C ALA A 163 5.26 3.26 13.09
N ALA A 164 5.13 1.93 12.89
CA ALA A 164 3.82 1.29 12.67
C ALA A 164 2.91 1.39 13.92
N GLN A 165 3.47 1.27 15.13
CA GLN A 165 2.75 1.40 16.39
C GLN A 165 2.31 2.84 16.70
N ALA A 166 3.04 3.84 16.20
CA ALA A 166 2.74 5.25 16.40
C ALA A 166 1.62 5.78 15.48
N LEU A 167 1.14 4.97 14.54
CA LEU A 167 0.04 5.34 13.65
C LEU A 167 -1.29 5.43 14.42
N GLU A 168 -2.04 6.48 14.15
CA GLU A 168 -3.41 6.63 14.63
C GLU A 168 -4.37 5.61 13.97
N PRO A 169 -5.54 5.32 14.57
CA PRO A 169 -6.55 4.48 13.94
C PRO A 169 -6.91 4.97 12.52
N PRO A 170 -7.07 4.05 11.54
CA PRO A 170 -7.25 4.46 10.16
C PRO A 170 -8.63 5.03 9.88
N VAL A 171 -8.67 6.07 9.03
CA VAL A 171 -9.87 6.46 8.30
C VAL A 171 -9.97 5.61 7.04
N LEU A 172 -11.07 4.88 6.90
CA LEU A 172 -11.29 3.95 5.79
C LEU A 172 -12.29 4.54 4.80
N VAL A 173 -11.92 4.53 3.52
CA VAL A 173 -12.81 4.92 2.43
C VAL A 173 -12.98 3.73 1.51
N PHE A 174 -14.23 3.37 1.28
CA PHE A 174 -14.62 2.38 0.28
C PHE A 174 -15.42 3.07 -0.82
N LEU A 175 -14.93 3.00 -2.04
CA LEU A 175 -15.62 3.48 -3.22
C LEU A 175 -15.81 2.32 -4.20
N GLY A 176 -17.04 1.85 -4.33
CA GLY A 176 -17.37 0.76 -5.22
C GLY A 176 -18.84 0.37 -5.11
N PRO A 177 -19.33 -0.49 -6.01
CA PRO A 177 -20.70 -0.98 -5.94
C PRO A 177 -20.90 -1.75 -4.62
N THR A 178 -21.79 -1.24 -3.77
CA THR A 178 -22.20 -1.93 -2.55
C THR A 178 -23.16 -3.06 -2.92
N THR A 179 -22.74 -4.30 -2.73
CA THR A 179 -23.64 -5.46 -2.88
C THR A 179 -24.73 -5.52 -1.79
N ALA A 180 -24.75 -4.57 -0.85
CA ALA A 180 -25.68 -4.48 0.26
C ALA A 180 -27.14 -4.11 -0.14
N GLY A 181 -27.44 -4.02 -1.43
CA GLY A 181 -28.75 -3.64 -1.96
C GLY A 181 -29.59 -4.77 -2.56
N ARG A 182 -29.38 -6.03 -2.17
CA ARG A 182 -30.32 -7.13 -2.50
C ARG A 182 -30.63 -7.96 -1.26
N ALA A 183 -31.60 -7.47 -0.49
CA ALA A 183 -32.65 -8.36 -0.04
C ALA A 183 -33.52 -8.68 -1.28
N ASP A 184 -33.98 -9.92 -1.35
CA ASP A 184 -34.84 -10.53 -2.39
C ASP A 184 -34.10 -11.24 -3.55
#